data_AF-A0A1G4IYW9-F1
#
_entry.id   AF-A0A1G4IYW9-F1
#
_cell.length_a   1.000
_cell.length_b   1.000
_cell.length_c   1.000
_cell.angle_alpha   90.00
_cell.angle_beta   90.00
_cell.angle_gamma   90.00
#
_symmetry.space_group_name_H-M   'P 1'
#
loop_
_entity.id
_entity.type
_entity.pdbx_description
1 polymer ?
#
loop_
_entity_poly.entity_id
_entity_poly.type
_entity_poly.pdbx_seq_one_letter_code
_entity_poly.pdbx_strand_id
1 'polypeptide(L)'
;MSDAELSDGKVPQGQKLPIDKPWFKEAYESALKFYAKDDILDTRDRLELSKTYVSIARAQLWGGWTAFTLVFGTPFALQLYKTKAIKGVKVPRNFVFGLIAMGLTAQTCGKYMYNFQLSKLDPNNTLEASDSSDHYGDSKTADFSQPISNTPSRELRQYEMLKLLGYGMAPKWGQYFYSTYTNPDRRLPDPKAKLQEMQNNQGPRVSPFLNQRDPLGLYSGPKFDKKEGIPQMKERLSDQETPIDDDDPLGHLTNEAREPSLSSWQKVRHESGVVEGPTGDRWTQIRSSPSDQRQPISPSSHEEHNDFETLLEKERRGEDSV
;
A
#
# COMPACT_ATOMS: atom_id res chain seq x y z
N MET A 1 -6.91 28.33 57.52
CA MET A 1 -6.54 26.90 57.56
C MET A 1 -7.39 26.25 56.49
N SER A 2 -6.78 26.04 55.33
CA SER A 2 -7.45 25.56 54.12
C SER A 2 -6.56 24.46 53.58
N ASP A 3 -7.01 23.23 53.79
CA ASP A 3 -6.34 22.02 53.36
C ASP A 3 -6.37 21.96 51.82
N ALA A 4 -5.19 22.05 51.21
CA ALA A 4 -5.02 21.81 49.79
C ALA A 4 -4.84 20.30 49.60
N GLU A 5 -5.91 19.63 49.17
CA GLU A 5 -5.87 18.24 48.72
C GLU A 5 -4.94 18.11 47.51
N LEU A 6 -3.83 17.42 47.73
CA LEU A 6 -2.93 16.95 46.68
C LEU A 6 -3.68 15.86 45.90
N SER A 7 -4.27 16.25 44.78
CA SER A 7 -4.82 15.31 43.79
C SER A 7 -3.69 14.41 43.29
N ASP A 8 -3.69 13.17 43.78
CA ASP A 8 -2.82 12.08 43.35
C ASP A 8 -3.19 11.70 41.92
N GLY A 9 -2.59 12.42 40.97
CA GLY A 9 -2.72 12.16 39.55
C GLY A 9 -2.21 10.76 39.25
N LYS A 10 -3.13 9.81 39.09
CA LYS A 10 -2.91 8.51 38.46
C LYS A 10 -2.23 8.73 37.12
N VAL A 11 -0.90 8.60 37.09
CA VAL A 11 -0.13 8.49 35.86
C VAL A 11 -0.72 7.29 35.11
N PRO A 12 -1.27 7.48 33.89
CA PRO A 12 -1.79 6.37 33.11
C PRO A 12 -0.64 5.37 32.97
N GLN A 13 -0.86 4.14 33.42
CA GLN A 13 0.13 3.07 33.41
C GLN A 13 0.82 3.06 32.05
N GLY A 14 2.04 3.60 32.01
CA GLY A 14 2.85 3.67 30.81
C GLY A 14 2.93 2.27 30.25
N GLN A 15 2.51 2.10 29.00
CA GLN A 15 2.69 0.86 28.27
C GLN A 15 4.18 0.50 28.39
N LYS A 16 4.51 -0.47 29.24
CA LYS A 16 5.89 -0.92 29.42
C LYS A 16 6.35 -1.36 28.04
N LEU A 17 7.21 -0.54 27.42
CA LEU A 17 7.72 -0.82 26.10
C LEU A 17 8.38 -2.19 26.14
N PRO A 18 8.19 -3.04 25.12
CA PRO A 18 8.74 -4.40 25.10
C PRO A 18 10.27 -4.41 24.88
N ILE A 19 11.00 -3.42 25.38
CA ILE A 19 12.46 -3.23 25.20
C ILE A 19 13.23 -4.43 25.76
N ASP A 20 12.75 -5.01 26.85
CA ASP A 20 13.42 -6.13 27.51
C ASP A 20 13.24 -7.48 26.79
N LYS A 21 12.34 -7.56 25.80
CA LYS A 21 12.04 -8.82 25.12
C LYS A 21 13.17 -9.18 24.13
N PRO A 22 13.59 -10.46 24.05
CA PRO A 22 14.71 -10.88 23.20
C PRO A 22 14.46 -10.61 21.71
N TRP A 23 13.23 -10.86 21.24
CA TRP A 23 12.86 -10.58 19.84
C TRP A 23 12.96 -9.08 19.49
N PHE A 24 12.76 -8.19 20.46
CA PHE A 24 12.86 -6.75 20.22
C PHE A 24 14.31 -6.32 20.05
N LYS A 25 15.22 -6.86 20.86
CA LYS A 25 16.66 -6.60 20.74
C LYS A 25 17.19 -7.06 19.38
N GLU A 26 16.80 -8.25 18.94
CA GLU A 26 17.16 -8.78 17.61
C GLU A 26 16.58 -7.91 16.47
N ALA A 27 15.32 -7.52 16.58
CA ALA A 27 14.70 -6.60 15.62
C ALA A 27 15.38 -5.22 15.60
N TYR A 28 15.84 -4.73 16.74
CA TYR A 28 16.56 -3.47 16.85
C TYR A 28 17.97 -3.56 16.24
N GLU A 29 18.70 -4.65 16.50
CA GLU A 29 20.01 -4.90 15.90
C GLU A 29 19.93 -5.04 14.38
N SER A 30 18.93 -5.78 13.88
CA SER A 30 18.68 -5.88 12.43
C SER A 30 18.28 -4.53 11.82
N ALA A 31 17.50 -3.71 12.52
CA ALA A 31 17.18 -2.35 12.08
C ALA A 31 18.42 -1.45 12.03
N LEU A 32 19.34 -1.56 12.99
CA LEU A 32 20.62 -0.85 12.99
C LEU A 32 21.49 -1.27 11.80
N LYS A 33 21.62 -2.58 11.55
CA LYS A 33 22.34 -3.13 10.39
C LYS A 33 21.72 -2.65 9.08
N PHE A 34 20.39 -2.66 9.00
CA PHE A 34 19.66 -2.16 7.84
C PHE A 34 19.94 -0.68 7.59
N TYR A 35 19.82 0.16 8.63
CA TYR A 35 20.04 1.60 8.50
C TYR A 35 21.48 1.91 8.07
N ALA A 36 22.47 1.25 8.67
CA ALA A 36 23.87 1.42 8.30
C ALA A 36 24.14 1.04 6.83
N LYS A 37 23.53 -0.05 6.35
CA LYS A 37 23.66 -0.44 4.94
C LYS A 37 22.89 0.51 4.02
N ASP A 38 21.65 0.90 4.37
CA ASP A 38 20.81 1.79 3.56
C ASP A 38 21.41 3.19 3.39
N ASP A 39 22.12 3.70 4.39
CA ASP A 39 22.75 5.03 4.32
C ASP A 39 23.78 5.13 3.19
N ILE A 40 24.46 4.02 2.90
CA ILE A 40 25.55 3.92 1.92
C ILE A 40 25.02 3.56 0.52
N LEU A 41 23.72 3.25 0.39
CA LEU A 41 23.10 2.95 -0.89
C LEU A 41 22.92 4.21 -1.75
N ASP A 42 23.51 4.17 -2.94
CA ASP A 42 23.30 5.20 -3.95
C ASP A 42 21.88 5.12 -4.54
N THR A 43 21.43 6.23 -5.12
CA THR A 43 20.14 6.33 -5.82
C THR A 43 19.99 5.23 -6.87
N ARG A 44 21.02 4.98 -7.69
CA ARG A 44 20.97 3.93 -8.72
C ARG A 44 20.80 2.52 -8.13
N ASP A 45 21.36 2.26 -6.95
CA ASP A 45 21.29 0.96 -6.26
C ASP A 45 19.90 0.70 -5.71
N ARG A 46 19.28 1.74 -5.15
CA ARG A 46 17.89 1.71 -4.72
C ARG A 46 16.95 1.34 -5.88
N LEU A 47 17.16 1.92 -7.06
CA LEU A 47 16.36 1.59 -8.23
C LEU A 47 16.52 0.11 -8.64
N GLU A 48 17.74 -0.41 -8.65
CA GLU A 48 17.99 -1.83 -8.99
C GLU A 48 17.40 -2.77 -7.94
N LEU A 49 17.58 -2.49 -6.65
CA LEU A 49 16.92 -3.23 -5.57
C LEU A 49 15.40 -3.21 -5.70
N SER A 50 14.81 -2.05 -6.03
CA SER A 50 13.36 -1.98 -6.26
C SER A 50 12.90 -2.90 -7.40
N LYS A 51 13.65 -2.95 -8.51
CA LYS A 51 13.35 -3.81 -9.67
C LYS A 51 13.49 -5.28 -9.29
N THR A 52 14.54 -5.62 -8.55
CA THR A 52 14.79 -6.97 -8.03
C THR A 52 13.63 -7.42 -7.15
N TYR A 53 13.22 -6.62 -6.17
CA TYR A 53 12.09 -6.94 -5.29
C TYR A 53 10.74 -7.01 -6.02
N VAL A 54 10.49 -6.12 -6.98
CA VAL A 54 9.31 -6.19 -7.85
C VAL A 54 9.30 -7.47 -8.67
N SER A 55 10.46 -7.93 -9.16
CA SER A 55 10.55 -9.20 -9.89
C SER A 55 10.23 -10.41 -9.00
N ILE A 56 10.70 -10.41 -7.75
CA ILE A 56 10.39 -11.45 -6.75
C ILE A 56 8.89 -11.42 -6.44
N ALA A 57 8.32 -10.25 -6.19
CA ALA A 57 6.89 -10.07 -5.93
C ALA A 57 6.02 -10.56 -7.11
N ARG A 58 6.42 -10.23 -8.35
CA ARG A 58 5.74 -10.73 -9.56
C ARG A 58 5.83 -12.25 -9.68
N ALA A 59 6.99 -12.85 -9.37
CA ALA A 59 7.14 -14.30 -9.39
C ALA A 59 6.25 -14.99 -8.33
N GLN A 60 6.14 -14.42 -7.12
CA GLN A 60 5.22 -14.91 -6.09
C GLN A 60 3.76 -14.82 -6.55
N LEU A 61 3.36 -13.68 -7.13
CA LEU A 61 2.01 -13.44 -7.61
C LEU A 61 1.65 -14.39 -8.76
N TRP A 62 2.45 -14.41 -9.83
CA TRP A 62 2.20 -15.26 -10.99
C TRP A 62 2.31 -16.74 -10.64
N GLY A 63 3.33 -17.14 -9.87
CA GLY A 63 3.47 -18.52 -9.42
C GLY A 63 2.28 -18.99 -8.57
N GLY A 64 1.80 -18.13 -7.66
CA GLY A 64 0.60 -18.40 -6.87
C GLY A 64 -0.65 -18.53 -7.73
N TRP A 65 -0.90 -17.58 -8.66
CA TRP A 65 -2.06 -17.62 -9.55
C TRP A 65 -2.04 -18.82 -10.49
N THR A 66 -0.88 -19.18 -11.05
CA THR A 66 -0.74 -20.37 -11.89
C THR A 66 -1.02 -21.66 -11.12
N ALA A 67 -0.51 -21.79 -9.89
CA ALA A 67 -0.81 -22.94 -9.04
C ALA A 67 -2.29 -23.02 -8.67
N PHE A 68 -2.89 -21.87 -8.33
CA PHE A 68 -4.32 -21.78 -8.05
C PHE A 68 -5.15 -22.25 -9.24
N THR A 69 -4.89 -21.71 -10.45
CA THR A 69 -5.66 -22.05 -11.65
C THR A 69 -5.49 -23.50 -12.05
N LEU A 70 -4.30 -24.07 -11.86
CA LEU A 70 -4.07 -25.49 -12.10
C LEU A 70 -4.89 -26.35 -11.13
N VAL A 71 -4.77 -26.13 -9.82
CA VAL A 71 -5.47 -26.96 -8.81
C VAL A 71 -6.99 -26.76 -8.86
N PHE A 72 -7.45 -25.52 -9.00
CA PHE A 72 -8.86 -25.20 -9.10
C PHE A 72 -9.46 -25.62 -10.44
N GLY A 73 -8.75 -25.40 -11.54
CA GLY A 73 -9.23 -25.62 -12.91
C GLY A 73 -9.18 -27.08 -13.38
N THR A 74 -8.18 -27.86 -12.94
CA THR A 74 -8.04 -29.28 -13.31
C THR A 74 -9.32 -30.11 -13.16
N PRO A 75 -10.04 -30.08 -12.01
CA PRO A 75 -11.27 -30.87 -11.88
C PRO A 75 -12.38 -30.45 -12.85
N PHE A 76 -12.47 -29.17 -13.21
CA PHE A 76 -13.42 -28.71 -14.24
C PHE A 76 -13.01 -29.15 -15.64
N ALA A 77 -11.72 -29.05 -15.98
CA ALA A 77 -11.19 -29.52 -17.25
C ALA A 77 -11.42 -31.03 -17.43
N LEU A 78 -11.16 -31.82 -16.37
CA LEU A 78 -11.42 -33.27 -16.37
C LEU A 78 -12.91 -33.60 -16.50
N GLN A 79 -13.80 -32.87 -15.80
CA GLN A 79 -15.24 -33.09 -15.86
C GLN A 79 -15.79 -32.71 -17.25
N LEU A 80 -15.34 -31.58 -17.80
CA LEU A 80 -15.72 -31.12 -19.14
C LEU A 80 -15.27 -32.11 -20.21
N TYR A 81 -14.05 -32.64 -20.09
CA TYR A 81 -13.53 -33.65 -21.02
C TYR A 81 -14.33 -34.95 -20.99
N LYS A 82 -14.71 -35.45 -19.81
CA LYS A 82 -15.43 -36.72 -19.65
C LYS A 82 -16.92 -36.63 -19.96
N THR A 83 -17.58 -35.57 -19.50
CA THR A 83 -19.06 -35.50 -19.48
C THR A 83 -19.64 -34.43 -20.39
N LYS A 84 -18.80 -33.56 -20.97
CA LYS A 84 -19.21 -32.33 -21.67
C LYS A 84 -20.11 -31.42 -20.82
N ALA A 85 -20.10 -31.60 -19.51
CA ALA A 85 -20.89 -30.84 -18.55
C ALA A 85 -19.99 -30.31 -17.41
N ILE A 86 -20.39 -29.16 -16.84
CA ILE A 86 -19.66 -28.51 -15.73
C ILE A 86 -20.26 -28.92 -14.37
N LYS A 87 -21.44 -29.56 -14.38
CA LYS A 87 -22.17 -29.94 -13.16
C LYS A 87 -21.48 -31.12 -12.46
N GLY A 88 -21.42 -31.07 -11.13
CA GLY A 88 -20.91 -32.16 -10.27
C GLY A 88 -19.58 -31.87 -9.56
N VAL A 89 -18.90 -30.78 -9.88
CA VAL A 89 -17.64 -30.39 -9.21
C VAL A 89 -17.94 -29.70 -7.88
N LYS A 90 -17.34 -30.17 -6.78
CA LYS A 90 -17.45 -29.57 -5.44
C LYS A 90 -16.61 -28.28 -5.35
N VAL A 91 -17.14 -27.18 -5.89
CA VAL A 91 -16.46 -25.87 -6.02
C VAL A 91 -15.80 -25.40 -4.72
N PRO A 92 -16.47 -25.39 -3.54
CA PRO A 92 -15.87 -24.84 -2.33
C PRO A 92 -14.62 -25.60 -1.88
N ARG A 93 -14.62 -26.94 -2.01
CA ARG A 93 -13.49 -27.78 -1.62
C ARG A 93 -12.28 -27.53 -2.52
N ASN A 94 -12.49 -27.47 -3.83
CA ASN A 94 -11.40 -27.23 -4.78
C ASN A 94 -10.86 -25.81 -4.69
N PHE A 95 -11.71 -24.84 -4.35
CA PHE A 95 -11.29 -23.47 -4.09
C PHE A 95 -10.34 -23.38 -2.89
N VAL A 96 -10.65 -24.03 -1.77
CA VAL A 96 -9.77 -24.08 -0.59
C VAL A 96 -8.44 -24.74 -0.92
N PHE A 97 -8.44 -25.86 -1.65
CA PHE A 97 -7.19 -26.47 -2.11
C PHE A 97 -6.39 -25.56 -3.04
N GLY A 98 -7.07 -24.82 -3.92
CA GLY A 98 -6.45 -23.81 -4.77
C GLY A 98 -5.74 -22.73 -3.94
N LEU A 99 -6.36 -22.21 -2.88
CA LEU A 99 -5.76 -21.20 -2.01
C LEU A 99 -4.54 -21.73 -1.25
N ILE A 100 -4.60 -22.98 -0.76
CA ILE A 100 -3.46 -23.62 -0.08
C ILE A 100 -2.30 -23.78 -1.07
N ALA A 101 -2.57 -24.29 -2.27
CA ALA A 101 -1.58 -24.44 -3.32
C ALA A 101 -0.96 -23.10 -3.72
N MET A 102 -1.78 -22.06 -3.88
CA MET A 102 -1.34 -20.69 -4.14
C MET A 102 -0.33 -20.20 -3.10
N GLY A 103 -0.63 -20.34 -1.81
CA GLY A 103 0.24 -19.90 -0.73
C GLY A 103 1.59 -20.60 -0.72
N LEU A 104 1.59 -21.94 -0.87
CA LEU A 104 2.82 -22.73 -0.90
C LEU A 104 3.67 -22.41 -2.14
N THR A 105 3.05 -22.39 -3.32
CA THR A 105 3.78 -22.12 -4.57
C THR A 105 4.30 -20.69 -4.63
N ALA A 106 3.55 -19.71 -4.12
CA ALA A 106 4.03 -18.34 -4.01
C ALA A 106 5.33 -18.26 -3.18
N GLN A 107 5.38 -18.94 -2.02
CA GLN A 107 6.60 -18.95 -1.20
C GLN A 107 7.79 -19.61 -1.92
N THR A 108 7.57 -20.75 -2.58
CA THR A 108 8.64 -21.45 -3.31
C THR A 108 9.15 -20.66 -4.52
N CYS A 109 8.25 -20.07 -5.31
CA CYS A 109 8.61 -19.24 -6.46
C CYS A 109 9.35 -17.97 -6.03
N GLY A 110 8.94 -17.36 -4.91
CA GLY A 110 9.65 -16.23 -4.32
C GLY A 110 11.07 -16.58 -3.90
N LYS A 111 11.26 -17.71 -3.21
CA LYS A 111 12.58 -18.20 -2.80
C LYS A 111 13.47 -18.54 -4.00
N TYR A 112 12.90 -19.18 -5.03
CA TYR A 112 13.63 -19.49 -6.26
C TYR A 112 14.11 -18.22 -6.98
N MET A 113 13.21 -17.25 -7.20
CA MET A 113 13.57 -15.99 -7.86
C MET A 113 14.57 -15.18 -7.03
N TYR A 114 14.44 -15.19 -5.70
CA TYR A 114 15.40 -14.56 -4.81
C TYR A 114 16.80 -15.16 -4.95
N ASN A 115 16.93 -16.48 -4.86
CA ASN A 115 18.20 -17.17 -5.02
C ASN A 115 18.80 -16.93 -6.41
N PHE A 116 17.95 -16.91 -7.44
CA PHE A 116 18.37 -16.56 -8.79
C PHE A 116 18.96 -15.15 -8.87
N GLN A 117 18.30 -14.15 -8.27
CA GLN A 117 18.81 -12.77 -8.24
C GLN A 117 20.08 -12.64 -7.39
N LEU A 118 20.19 -13.40 -6.30
CA LEU A 118 21.39 -13.45 -5.47
C LEU A 118 22.57 -14.03 -6.26
N SER A 119 22.37 -15.13 -6.98
CA SER A 119 23.40 -15.74 -7.85
C SER A 119 23.79 -14.88 -9.04
N LYS A 120 22.91 -13.98 -9.48
CA LYS A 120 23.21 -13.01 -10.54
C LYS A 120 24.16 -11.91 -10.06
N LEU A 121 24.04 -11.50 -8.80
CA LEU A 121 24.92 -10.50 -8.18
C LEU A 121 26.27 -11.09 -7.77
N ASP A 122 26.30 -12.36 -7.38
CA ASP A 122 27.53 -13.06 -7.01
C ASP A 122 27.70 -14.39 -7.77
N PRO A 123 28.07 -14.35 -9.06
CA PRO A 123 28.21 -15.57 -9.86
C PRO A 123 29.39 -16.45 -9.40
N ASN A 124 30.38 -15.87 -8.73
CA ASN A 124 31.62 -16.56 -8.33
C ASN A 124 31.68 -16.88 -6.83
N ASN A 125 30.62 -16.61 -6.05
CA ASN A 125 30.59 -16.71 -4.57
C ASN A 125 31.70 -15.90 -3.87
N THR A 126 32.22 -14.87 -4.54
CA THR A 126 33.31 -14.03 -4.03
C THR A 126 32.81 -12.98 -3.04
N LEU A 127 31.56 -12.54 -3.19
CA LEU A 127 30.95 -11.52 -2.32
C LEU A 127 30.50 -12.15 -1.01
N GLU A 128 30.05 -13.40 -1.02
CA GLU A 128 29.70 -14.12 0.21
C GLU A 128 30.91 -14.29 1.15
N ALA A 129 32.10 -14.57 0.59
CA ALA A 129 33.34 -14.67 1.36
C ALA A 129 33.78 -13.34 1.98
N SER A 130 33.47 -12.22 1.33
CA SER A 130 33.77 -10.86 1.82
C SER A 130 32.86 -10.45 2.98
N ASP A 131 31.59 -10.88 2.99
CA ASP A 131 30.59 -10.56 4.02
C ASP A 131 30.91 -11.24 5.37
N SER A 132 31.66 -12.36 5.38
CA SER A 132 32.15 -13.02 6.60
C SER A 132 33.31 -12.30 7.30
N SER A 133 33.89 -11.28 6.66
CA SER A 133 34.79 -10.36 7.35
C SER A 133 33.96 -9.17 7.84
N ASP A 134 33.71 -9.09 9.15
CA ASP A 134 33.04 -7.98 9.85
C ASP A 134 33.79 -6.61 9.72
N HIS A 135 34.57 -6.40 8.67
CA HIS A 135 35.33 -5.19 8.38
C HIS A 135 34.54 -4.22 7.51
N TYR A 136 33.38 -3.83 8.01
CA TYR A 136 32.79 -2.56 7.65
C TYR A 136 33.43 -1.45 8.51
N GLY A 137 34.73 -1.16 8.27
CA GLY A 137 35.39 0.02 8.86
C GLY A 137 36.84 -0.09 9.38
N ASP A 138 37.55 -1.22 9.28
CA ASP A 138 38.93 -1.30 9.83
C ASP A 138 39.91 -2.18 9.03
N SER A 139 39.99 -2.08 7.70
CA SER A 139 41.12 -2.67 6.97
C SER A 139 42.28 -1.68 6.82
N LYS A 140 42.94 -1.36 7.93
CA LYS A 140 44.37 -0.99 7.90
C LYS A 140 45.21 -2.25 7.71
N THR A 141 45.31 -2.75 6.48
CA THR A 141 46.50 -3.48 6.04
C THR A 141 46.74 -3.22 4.57
N ALA A 142 47.83 -2.49 4.35
CA ALA A 142 48.39 -2.07 3.08
C ALA A 142 48.49 -3.21 2.06
N ASP A 143 48.06 -2.92 0.83
CA ASP A 143 48.97 -3.09 -0.31
C ASP A 143 48.77 -1.96 -1.33
N PHE A 144 49.90 -1.41 -1.74
CA PHE A 144 50.07 -0.14 -2.44
C PHE A 144 49.67 -0.28 -3.91
N SER A 145 48.71 0.54 -4.40
CA SER A 145 48.68 1.13 -5.77
C SER A 145 47.30 1.29 -6.44
N GLN A 146 46.21 1.63 -5.73
CA GLN A 146 45.06 2.32 -6.36
C GLN A 146 44.43 3.33 -5.38
N PRO A 147 43.88 4.48 -5.86
CA PRO A 147 43.24 5.46 -4.99
C PRO A 147 42.03 4.79 -4.33
N ILE A 148 42.16 4.54 -3.02
CA ILE A 148 41.21 3.81 -2.20
C ILE A 148 39.97 4.70 -1.99
N SER A 149 38.99 4.62 -2.89
CA SER A 149 37.63 4.93 -2.51
C SER A 149 37.18 3.80 -1.58
N ASN A 150 37.13 4.06 -0.26
CA ASN A 150 36.64 3.12 0.77
C ASN A 150 35.16 2.70 0.61
N THR A 151 34.56 2.95 -0.55
CA THR A 151 33.17 2.62 -0.86
C THR A 151 33.10 1.20 -1.40
N PRO A 152 32.32 0.30 -0.77
CA PRO A 152 32.15 -1.05 -1.27
C PRO A 152 31.58 -1.03 -2.69
N SER A 153 31.92 -2.07 -3.45
CA SER A 153 31.40 -2.24 -4.81
C SER A 153 29.87 -2.18 -4.80
N ARG A 154 29.33 -1.60 -5.86
CA ARG A 154 27.90 -1.47 -6.11
C ARG A 154 27.13 -2.78 -5.93
N GLU A 155 27.65 -3.84 -6.52
CA GLU A 155 27.06 -5.18 -6.49
C GLU A 155 27.09 -5.77 -5.08
N LEU A 156 28.17 -5.52 -4.34
CA LEU A 156 28.30 -5.92 -2.94
C LEU A 156 27.26 -5.23 -2.06
N ARG A 157 27.07 -3.91 -2.19
CA ARG A 157 26.04 -3.16 -1.44
C ARG A 157 24.63 -3.73 -1.69
N GLN A 158 24.31 -4.03 -2.95
CA GLN A 158 23.02 -4.62 -3.32
C GLN A 158 22.87 -6.04 -2.80
N TYR A 159 23.90 -6.87 -2.93
CA TYR A 159 23.94 -8.24 -2.43
C TYR A 159 23.71 -8.29 -0.92
N GLU A 160 24.44 -7.47 -0.18
CA GLU A 160 24.35 -7.36 1.27
C GLU A 160 22.96 -6.92 1.74
N MET A 161 22.38 -5.92 1.07
CA MET A 161 21.04 -5.45 1.38
C MET A 161 19.98 -6.53 1.07
N LEU A 162 20.10 -7.19 -0.08
CA LEU A 162 19.22 -8.28 -0.49
C LEU A 162 19.28 -9.45 0.50
N LYS A 163 20.49 -9.81 0.95
CA LYS A 163 20.74 -10.87 1.94
C LYS A 163 20.18 -10.53 3.32
N LEU A 164 20.34 -9.29 3.77
CA LEU A 164 19.84 -8.83 5.07
C LEU A 164 18.31 -8.89 5.15
N LEU A 165 17.64 -8.42 4.10
CA LEU A 165 16.18 -8.32 4.04
C LEU A 165 15.50 -9.65 3.68
N GLY A 166 16.19 -10.48 2.90
CA GLY A 166 15.66 -11.71 2.33
C GLY A 166 14.56 -11.46 1.28
N TYR A 167 13.81 -12.51 0.96
CA TYR A 167 12.68 -12.46 0.03
C TYR A 167 11.33 -12.15 0.70
N GLY A 168 11.32 -12.07 2.03
CA GLY A 168 10.14 -11.74 2.82
C GLY A 168 9.69 -10.32 2.53
N MET A 169 8.36 -10.11 2.44
CA MET A 169 7.77 -8.78 2.21
C MET A 169 8.31 -8.07 0.96
N ALA A 170 8.73 -8.82 -0.07
CA ALA A 170 9.29 -8.26 -1.31
C ALA A 170 8.48 -7.09 -1.91
N PRO A 171 7.13 -7.10 -1.94
CA PRO A 171 6.36 -5.94 -2.41
C PRO A 171 6.64 -4.65 -1.61
N LYS A 172 6.77 -4.76 -0.29
CA LYS A 172 7.03 -3.60 0.58
C LYS A 172 8.44 -3.04 0.37
N TRP A 173 9.43 -3.91 0.28
CA TRP A 173 10.82 -3.48 0.02
C TRP A 173 10.97 -2.89 -1.37
N GLY A 174 10.31 -3.47 -2.37
CA GLY A 174 10.27 -2.90 -3.73
C GLY A 174 9.71 -1.48 -3.73
N GLN A 175 8.59 -1.26 -3.04
CA GLN A 175 7.99 0.08 -2.90
C GLN A 175 8.88 1.04 -2.09
N TYR A 176 9.48 0.59 -0.98
CA TYR A 176 10.38 1.39 -0.17
C TYR A 176 11.55 1.92 -1.00
N PHE A 177 12.28 1.03 -1.68
CA PHE A 177 13.42 1.43 -2.50
C PHE A 177 13.02 2.31 -3.69
N TYR A 178 11.86 2.06 -4.30
CA TYR A 178 11.34 2.94 -5.34
C TYR A 178 11.00 4.34 -4.83
N SER A 179 10.37 4.44 -3.65
CA SER A 179 10.00 5.73 -3.05
C SER A 179 11.19 6.52 -2.53
N THR A 180 12.24 5.84 -2.05
CA THR A 180 13.47 6.48 -1.57
C THR A 180 14.46 6.79 -2.68
N TYR A 181 14.33 6.12 -3.84
CA TYR A 181 15.01 6.49 -5.07
C TYR A 181 14.57 7.87 -5.55
N THR A 182 13.27 8.17 -5.53
CA THR A 182 12.75 9.48 -5.95
C THR A 182 12.97 10.55 -4.89
N ASN A 183 12.76 10.23 -3.61
CA ASN A 183 12.90 11.16 -2.49
C ASN A 183 13.73 10.53 -1.36
N PRO A 184 15.01 10.89 -1.19
CA PRO A 184 15.86 10.30 -0.15
C PRO A 184 15.39 10.63 1.28
N ASP A 185 14.62 11.70 1.48
CA ASP A 185 14.06 12.05 2.79
C ASP A 185 13.00 11.05 3.29
N ARG A 186 12.49 10.17 2.42
CA ARG A 186 11.56 9.09 2.77
C ARG A 186 12.25 7.85 3.35
N ARG A 187 13.57 7.91 3.56
CA ARG A 187 14.33 6.85 4.23
C ARG A 187 13.78 6.57 5.63
N LEU A 188 13.96 5.34 6.08
CA LEU A 188 13.61 5.00 7.46
C LEU A 188 14.46 5.85 8.43
N PRO A 189 13.85 6.41 9.49
CA PRO A 189 14.59 7.22 10.47
C PRO A 189 15.59 6.36 11.24
N ASP A 190 16.63 7.00 11.80
CA ASP A 190 17.61 6.32 12.63
C ASP A 190 16.92 5.55 13.77
N PRO A 191 17.10 4.22 13.85
CA PRO A 191 16.50 3.42 14.92
C PRO A 191 16.94 3.88 16.31
N LYS A 192 18.14 4.44 16.48
CA LYS A 192 18.62 4.97 17.77
C LYS A 192 17.80 6.17 18.22
N ALA A 193 17.58 7.11 17.31
CA ALA A 193 16.74 8.29 17.57
C ALA A 193 15.31 7.87 17.89
N LYS A 194 14.76 6.86 17.19
CA LYS A 194 13.44 6.31 17.48
C LYS A 194 13.36 5.60 18.82
N LEU A 195 14.40 4.88 19.23
CA LEU A 195 14.46 4.25 20.54
C LEU A 195 14.45 5.30 21.67
N GLN A 196 15.20 6.39 21.50
CA GLN A 196 15.21 7.50 22.46
C GLN A 196 13.84 8.22 22.51
N GLU A 197 13.20 8.44 21.37
CA GLU A 197 11.84 9.01 21.31
C GLU A 197 10.85 8.15 22.10
N MET A 198 10.92 6.82 21.92
CA MET A 198 10.08 5.89 22.68
C MET A 198 10.40 5.92 24.19
N GLN A 199 11.68 5.94 24.58
CA GLN A 199 12.08 6.02 25.99
C GLN A 199 11.61 7.32 26.67
N ASN A 200 11.53 8.42 25.92
CA ASN A 200 11.09 9.72 26.41
C ASN A 200 9.55 9.85 26.52
N ASN A 201 8.80 8.73 26.49
CA ASN A 201 7.34 8.67 26.52
C ASN A 201 6.65 9.49 25.43
N GLN A 202 7.37 9.90 24.38
CA GLN A 202 6.76 10.33 23.14
C GLN A 202 6.33 9.04 22.45
N GLY A 203 5.15 8.54 22.85
CA GLY A 203 4.55 7.35 22.27
C GLY A 203 4.67 7.43 20.75
N PRO A 204 5.03 6.32 20.08
CA PRO A 204 5.39 6.39 18.69
C PRO A 204 4.20 6.97 17.93
N ARG A 205 4.40 8.16 17.32
CA ARG A 205 3.40 8.75 16.41
C ARG A 205 3.39 7.90 15.14
N VAL A 206 2.90 6.67 15.25
CA VAL A 206 2.82 5.72 14.15
C VAL A 206 1.70 6.19 13.22
N SER A 207 2.01 7.10 12.32
CA SER A 207 1.48 6.99 10.97
C SER A 207 2.54 6.25 10.17
N PRO A 208 2.60 4.91 10.22
CA PRO A 208 3.60 4.20 9.46
C PRO A 208 3.32 4.52 8.00
N PHE A 209 4.33 5.03 7.31
CA PHE A 209 4.33 5.25 5.86
C PHE A 209 3.81 4.01 5.10
N LEU A 210 4.00 2.82 5.69
CA LEU A 210 3.50 1.53 5.22
C LEU A 210 2.00 1.25 5.42
N ASN A 211 1.30 1.98 6.29
CA ASN A 211 -0.17 1.94 6.41
C ASN A 211 -0.84 3.24 5.93
N GLN A 212 -0.10 4.14 5.28
CA GLN A 212 -0.76 5.19 4.51
C GLN A 212 -1.53 4.50 3.38
N ARG A 213 -2.85 4.47 3.52
CA ARG A 213 -3.81 3.93 2.53
C ARG A 213 -3.71 4.59 1.16
N ASP A 214 -2.87 5.61 1.04
CA ASP A 214 -2.67 6.38 -0.17
C ASP A 214 -1.17 6.57 -0.44
N PRO A 215 -0.51 5.57 -1.04
CA PRO A 215 0.90 5.65 -1.42
C PRO A 215 1.15 6.58 -2.62
N LEU A 216 0.10 7.05 -3.30
CA LEU A 216 0.18 7.90 -4.50
C LEU A 216 -0.31 9.34 -4.26
N GLY A 217 -0.82 9.66 -3.08
CA GLY A 217 -1.36 11.00 -2.77
C GLY A 217 -2.64 11.33 -3.55
N LEU A 218 -3.40 10.33 -4.01
CA LEU A 218 -4.62 10.52 -4.80
C LEU A 218 -5.88 10.74 -3.94
N TYR A 219 -5.78 10.56 -2.62
CA TYR A 219 -6.84 10.76 -1.63
C TYR A 219 -6.48 11.95 -0.70
N SER A 220 -6.52 13.16 -1.24
CA SER A 220 -6.66 14.39 -0.44
C SER A 220 -8.11 14.52 0.06
N GLY A 221 -8.42 13.82 1.15
CA GLY A 221 -9.66 14.07 1.88
C GLY A 221 -9.53 15.31 2.78
N PRO A 222 -10.63 16.00 3.18
CA PRO A 222 -10.60 17.16 4.09
C PRO A 222 -9.96 16.93 5.47
N LYS A 223 -9.59 15.69 5.79
CA LYS A 223 -8.85 15.30 7.01
C LYS A 223 -7.33 15.20 6.80
N PHE A 224 -6.86 15.12 5.55
CA PHE A 224 -5.44 15.06 5.19
C PHE A 224 -4.84 16.47 5.03
N ASP A 225 -5.59 17.42 4.46
CA ASP A 225 -5.18 18.83 4.32
C ASP A 225 -4.95 19.55 5.67
N LYS A 226 -5.51 19.02 6.76
CA LYS A 226 -5.32 19.60 8.10
C LYS A 226 -3.94 19.33 8.71
N LYS A 227 -3.13 18.45 8.10
CA LYS A 227 -1.84 18.03 8.68
C LYS A 227 -0.61 18.64 8.00
N GLU A 228 -0.76 19.27 6.85
CA GLU A 228 0.35 19.96 6.17
C GLU A 228 0.08 21.46 6.10
N GLY A 229 0.54 22.17 7.15
CA GLY A 229 1.27 23.43 6.97
C GLY A 229 0.55 24.65 6.38
N ILE A 230 -0.76 24.67 6.15
CA ILE A 230 -1.47 25.91 5.83
C ILE A 230 -1.80 26.60 7.17
N PRO A 231 -1.15 27.72 7.55
CA PRO A 231 -1.59 28.49 8.70
C PRO A 231 -3.02 28.97 8.42
N GLN A 232 -3.98 28.42 9.14
CA GLN A 232 -5.33 28.98 9.17
C GLN A 232 -5.21 30.42 9.67
N MET A 233 -5.40 31.38 8.75
CA MET A 233 -5.64 32.76 9.14
C MET A 233 -6.86 32.75 10.05
N LYS A 234 -6.58 33.10 11.30
CA LYS A 234 -7.53 33.24 12.39
C LYS A 234 -8.49 34.37 12.06
N GLU A 235 -9.61 34.04 11.44
CA GLU A 235 -10.77 34.94 11.44
C GLU A 235 -11.33 34.93 12.87
N ARG A 236 -11.33 36.11 13.47
CA ARG A 236 -11.64 36.35 14.88
C ARG A 236 -13.09 36.81 14.97
N LEU A 237 -13.78 36.32 16.01
CA LEU A 237 -15.06 36.76 16.59
C LEU A 237 -16.29 36.14 15.90
N SER A 238 -17.07 35.31 16.59
CA SER A 238 -17.72 35.63 17.86
C SER A 238 -18.00 34.39 18.72
N ASP A 239 -17.88 34.63 20.02
CA ASP A 239 -18.07 33.71 21.14
C ASP A 239 -19.51 33.21 21.25
N GLN A 240 -19.68 31.91 21.52
CA GLN A 240 -20.62 31.48 22.54
C GLN A 240 -20.18 30.11 23.11
N GLU A 241 -19.59 30.17 24.31
CA GLU A 241 -19.37 29.02 25.17
C GLU A 241 -20.69 28.52 25.73
N THR A 242 -20.89 27.20 25.73
CA THR A 242 -21.60 26.52 26.83
C THR A 242 -20.82 25.25 27.23
N PRO A 243 -20.65 24.99 28.53
CA PRO A 243 -19.89 23.84 29.05
C PRO A 243 -20.82 22.65 29.32
N ILE A 244 -20.53 21.44 28.81
CA ILE A 244 -21.16 20.20 29.30
C ILE A 244 -20.17 19.02 29.23
N ASP A 245 -20.04 18.35 30.36
CA ASP A 245 -19.31 17.11 30.65
C ASP A 245 -19.89 15.85 29.97
N ASP A 246 -18.99 14.88 29.81
CA ASP A 246 -19.12 13.40 29.88
C ASP A 246 -20.17 12.60 29.06
N ASP A 247 -19.60 11.59 28.38
CA ASP A 247 -20.14 10.23 28.22
C ASP A 247 -21.60 10.02 27.76
N ASP A 248 -21.81 10.01 26.43
CA ASP A 248 -22.77 9.08 25.82
C ASP A 248 -22.53 8.89 24.30
N PRO A 249 -22.11 7.69 23.82
CA PRO A 249 -21.98 7.42 22.39
C PRO A 249 -23.32 7.12 21.69
N LEU A 250 -24.48 7.15 22.38
CA LEU A 250 -25.79 6.78 21.82
C LEU A 250 -26.98 7.65 22.28
N GLY A 251 -26.80 8.95 22.52
CA GLY A 251 -27.89 9.86 22.90
C GLY A 251 -28.14 10.99 21.89
N HIS A 252 -29.20 10.87 21.09
CA HIS A 252 -29.72 11.96 20.24
C HIS A 252 -30.72 12.79 21.07
N LEU A 253 -30.69 14.12 21.00
CA LEU A 253 -31.85 15.03 20.94
C LEU A 253 -31.42 16.51 21.03
N THR A 254 -31.35 17.20 19.88
CA THR A 254 -31.92 18.55 19.75
C THR A 254 -32.70 18.61 18.44
N ASN A 255 -33.97 18.98 18.57
CA ASN A 255 -34.94 19.14 17.49
C ASN A 255 -34.61 20.35 16.62
N GLU A 256 -34.07 20.11 15.43
CA GLU A 256 -34.44 20.88 14.23
C GLU A 256 -34.92 19.88 13.17
N ALA A 257 -35.87 20.31 12.36
CA ALA A 257 -36.78 19.48 11.57
C ALA A 257 -36.07 18.34 10.80
N ARG A 258 -36.54 17.12 11.10
CA ARG A 258 -36.01 15.84 10.65
C ARG A 258 -36.40 15.57 9.19
N GLU A 259 -35.58 16.01 8.24
CA GLU A 259 -35.47 15.35 6.93
C GLU A 259 -34.64 14.05 7.14
N PRO A 260 -35.12 12.87 6.72
CA PRO A 260 -34.37 11.64 6.88
C PRO A 260 -33.04 11.75 6.13
N SER A 261 -31.92 11.52 6.82
CA SER A 261 -30.58 11.52 6.22
C SER A 261 -30.51 10.47 5.11
N LEU A 262 -30.77 10.89 3.88
CA LEU A 262 -30.70 10.05 2.69
C LEU A 262 -29.26 9.55 2.53
N SER A 263 -29.11 8.26 2.20
CA SER A 263 -27.82 7.69 1.80
C SER A 263 -27.22 8.50 0.65
N SER A 264 -25.88 8.57 0.55
CA SER A 264 -25.20 9.29 -0.54
C SER A 264 -25.70 8.84 -1.93
N TRP A 265 -26.14 7.59 -2.06
CA TRP A 265 -26.76 7.04 -3.27
C TRP A 265 -28.22 7.45 -3.51
N GLN A 266 -28.95 7.80 -2.45
CA GLN A 266 -30.27 8.40 -2.57
C GLN A 266 -30.19 9.87 -2.93
N LYS A 267 -29.16 10.59 -2.48
CA LYS A 267 -28.94 11.99 -2.84
C LYS A 267 -28.75 12.17 -4.35
N VAL A 268 -27.91 11.33 -4.96
CA VAL A 268 -27.71 11.32 -6.44
C VAL A 268 -29.00 10.98 -7.19
N ARG A 269 -29.84 10.08 -6.66
CA ARG A 269 -31.13 9.72 -7.28
C ARG A 269 -32.18 10.83 -7.18
N HIS A 270 -32.16 11.59 -6.09
CA HIS A 270 -33.03 12.74 -5.90
C HIS A 270 -32.61 13.93 -6.77
N GLU A 271 -31.31 14.21 -6.87
CA GLU A 271 -30.77 15.25 -7.75
C GLU A 271 -31.01 14.95 -9.24
N SER A 272 -31.11 13.68 -9.62
CA SER A 272 -31.47 13.25 -10.98
C SER A 272 -32.99 13.20 -11.26
N GLY A 273 -33.83 13.68 -10.33
CA GLY A 273 -35.27 13.84 -10.55
C GLY A 273 -36.07 12.53 -10.60
N VAL A 274 -35.50 11.41 -10.15
CA VAL A 274 -36.17 10.11 -10.19
C VAL A 274 -37.04 9.94 -8.94
N VAL A 275 -38.30 10.39 -9.02
CA VAL A 275 -39.29 10.17 -7.95
C VAL A 275 -39.65 8.69 -7.85
N GLU A 276 -39.53 8.11 -6.66
CA GLU A 276 -39.92 6.72 -6.34
C GLU A 276 -41.42 6.68 -5.99
N GLY A 277 -42.26 6.14 -6.88
CA GLY A 277 -43.63 5.72 -6.57
C GLY A 277 -43.68 4.29 -6.02
N PRO A 278 -44.71 3.92 -5.23
CA PRO A 278 -44.76 2.62 -4.58
C PRO A 278 -45.04 1.49 -5.58
N THR A 279 -44.12 0.54 -5.59
CA THR A 279 -44.32 -0.91 -5.74
C THR A 279 -44.98 -1.40 -7.04
N GLY A 280 -44.21 -2.08 -7.89
CA GLY A 280 -44.76 -3.18 -8.70
C GLY A 280 -44.21 -3.36 -10.11
N ASP A 281 -44.32 -2.35 -10.99
CA ASP A 281 -44.40 -2.63 -12.44
C ASP A 281 -43.48 -1.76 -13.32
N ARG A 282 -42.30 -1.37 -12.84
CA ARG A 282 -41.42 -0.46 -13.60
C ARG A 282 -40.57 -1.14 -14.68
N TRP A 283 -40.24 -2.42 -14.50
CA TRP A 283 -39.48 -3.19 -15.51
C TRP A 283 -40.34 -3.63 -16.70
N THR A 284 -41.64 -3.81 -16.49
CA THR A 284 -42.62 -4.12 -17.54
C THR A 284 -42.93 -2.90 -18.39
N GLN A 285 -42.93 -1.69 -17.79
CA GLN A 285 -43.19 -0.43 -18.50
C GLN A 285 -42.02 0.02 -19.41
N ILE A 286 -40.76 -0.25 -19.04
CA ILE A 286 -39.58 0.05 -19.89
C ILE A 286 -39.53 -0.85 -21.14
N ARG A 287 -40.15 -2.03 -21.10
CA ARG A 287 -40.16 -2.97 -22.24
C ARG A 287 -41.37 -2.82 -23.16
N SER A 288 -42.39 -2.06 -22.77
CA SER A 288 -43.67 -2.01 -23.48
C SER A 288 -44.03 -0.65 -24.09
N SER A 289 -43.15 0.36 -24.01
CA SER A 289 -43.34 1.59 -24.78
C SER A 289 -42.96 1.37 -26.26
N PRO A 290 -43.92 1.44 -27.21
CA PRO A 290 -43.61 1.51 -28.62
C PRO A 290 -42.99 2.87 -28.90
N SER A 291 -41.89 2.86 -29.64
CA SER A 291 -41.28 4.01 -30.28
C SER A 291 -42.28 4.69 -31.22
N ASP A 292 -42.98 5.72 -30.73
CA ASP A 292 -43.52 6.78 -31.57
C ASP A 292 -43.96 7.98 -30.72
N GLN A 293 -43.09 8.98 -30.61
CA GLN A 293 -43.51 10.37 -30.49
C GLN A 293 -42.40 11.28 -31.02
N ARG A 294 -42.57 11.66 -32.29
CA ARG A 294 -41.87 12.77 -32.93
C ARG A 294 -42.20 14.07 -32.19
N GLN A 295 -41.17 14.74 -31.67
CA GLN A 295 -41.13 16.20 -31.57
C GLN A 295 -39.85 16.70 -32.25
N PRO A 296 -39.88 17.90 -32.87
CA PRO A 296 -38.87 18.33 -33.83
C PRO A 296 -37.56 18.69 -33.12
N ILE A 297 -36.48 18.07 -33.60
CA ILE A 297 -35.11 18.27 -33.17
C ILE A 297 -34.61 19.60 -33.75
N SER A 298 -34.18 20.52 -32.88
CA SER A 298 -33.24 21.58 -33.25
C SER A 298 -31.92 20.94 -33.71
N PRO A 299 -31.38 21.28 -34.88
CA PRO A 299 -30.19 20.61 -35.42
C PRO A 299 -28.93 21.28 -34.87
N SER A 300 -28.38 20.79 -33.76
CA SER A 300 -27.03 21.22 -33.34
C SER A 300 -26.24 20.20 -32.53
N SER A 301 -26.61 18.92 -32.49
CA SER A 301 -25.92 17.90 -31.68
C SER A 301 -25.37 16.71 -32.49
N HIS A 302 -25.24 16.86 -33.81
CA HIS A 302 -24.69 15.81 -34.68
C HIS A 302 -23.20 15.98 -35.01
N GLU A 303 -22.54 17.06 -34.59
CA GLU A 303 -21.11 17.27 -34.85
C GLU A 303 -20.21 16.64 -33.76
N GLU A 304 -20.58 16.74 -32.48
CA GLU A 304 -19.73 16.26 -31.38
C GLU A 304 -19.50 14.73 -31.36
N HIS A 305 -20.45 13.94 -31.88
CA HIS A 305 -20.29 12.49 -31.92
C HIS A 305 -19.35 12.05 -33.06
N ASN A 306 -19.35 12.79 -34.17
CA ASN A 306 -18.45 12.51 -35.29
C ASN A 306 -17.01 12.94 -34.97
N ASP A 307 -16.82 14.03 -34.24
CA ASP A 307 -15.48 14.51 -33.85
C ASP A 307 -14.76 13.52 -32.93
N PHE A 308 -15.50 12.87 -32.02
CA PHE A 308 -14.95 11.85 -31.13
C PHE A 308 -14.54 10.59 -31.89
N GLU A 309 -15.37 10.12 -32.82
CA GLU A 309 -15.04 8.98 -33.69
C GLU A 309 -13.84 9.30 -34.59
N THR A 310 -13.77 10.52 -35.11
CA THR A 310 -12.66 10.98 -35.97
C THR A 310 -11.33 11.04 -35.20
N LEU A 311 -11.34 11.48 -33.94
CA LEU A 311 -10.15 11.47 -33.07
C LEU A 311 -9.68 10.05 -32.74
N LEU A 312 -10.61 9.14 -32.49
CA LEU A 312 -10.31 7.72 -32.23
C LEU A 312 -9.72 7.02 -33.46
N GLU A 313 -10.27 7.31 -34.65
CA GLU A 313 -9.75 6.79 -35.90
C GLU A 313 -8.33 7.32 -36.20
N LYS A 314 -8.07 8.59 -35.84
CA LYS A 314 -6.77 9.26 -36.01
C LYS A 314 -5.69 8.70 -35.09
N GLU A 315 -6.01 8.42 -33.83
CA GLU A 315 -5.11 7.73 -32.88
C GLU A 315 -4.79 6.31 -33.36
N ARG A 316 -5.80 5.58 -33.86
CA ARG A 316 -5.65 4.21 -34.34
C ARG A 316 -4.79 4.10 -35.61
N ARG A 317 -4.71 5.17 -36.42
CA ARG A 317 -3.83 5.26 -37.60
C ARG A 317 -2.41 5.72 -37.29
N GLY A 318 -2.14 6.14 -36.05
CA GLY A 318 -0.81 6.61 -35.64
C GLY A 318 -0.39 7.91 -36.31
N GLU A 319 -1.35 8.75 -36.73
CA GLU A 319 -1.07 9.99 -37.48
C GLU A 319 -0.59 11.14 -36.60
N ASP A 320 -0.60 10.99 -35.27
CA ASP A 320 -0.01 11.96 -34.31
C ASP A 320 1.36 11.48 -33.79
N SER A 321 2.27 11.17 -34.71
CA SER A 321 3.70 11.08 -34.39
C SER A 321 4.51 12.14 -35.14
N VAL A 322 4.63 13.32 -34.52
CA VAL A 322 5.79 14.21 -34.64
C VAL A 322 6.21 14.60 -33.23
#